data_AF-A0A847FXD4-F1
#
_entry.id   AF-A0A847FXD4-F1
#
_cell.length_a   1.000
_cell.length_b   1.000
_cell.length_c   1.000
_cell.angle_alpha   90.00
_cell.angle_beta   90.00
_cell.angle_gamma   90.00
#
_symmetry.space_group_name_H-M   'P 1'
#
loop_
_entity.id
_entity.type
_entity.pdbx_description
1 polymer ?
#
loop_
_entity_poly.entity_id
_entity_poly.type
_entity_poly.pdbx_seq_one_letter_code
_entity_poly.pdbx_strand_id
1 'polypeptide(L)'
;MRTFYTESDIDDLAASGVQQLEVGQGVVLTDAARERAEELGIVLVIPGSAPTAKAAAIAAPVLSAIPPSRPQGCQHEPFDLKSNPVEAARSGGPVVDQLVEAVSALKKRGG
;
A
#
# COMPACT_ATOMS: atom_id res chain seq x y z
N MET A 1 28.76 0.15 -23.06
CA MET A 1 29.17 0.63 -21.72
C MET A 1 28.04 0.33 -20.76
N ARG A 2 28.34 -0.04 -19.51
CA ARG A 2 27.35 -0.46 -18.50
C ARG A 2 27.48 0.49 -17.31
N THR A 3 26.37 1.02 -16.82
CA THR A 3 26.32 1.95 -15.69
C THR A 3 25.98 1.17 -14.43
N PHE A 4 26.72 1.42 -13.36
CA PHE A 4 26.48 0.83 -12.05
C PHE A 4 26.01 1.93 -11.11
N TYR A 5 24.86 1.72 -10.49
CA TYR A 5 24.34 2.60 -9.45
C TYR A 5 24.55 1.96 -8.09
N THR A 6 25.09 2.75 -7.18
CA THR A 6 25.28 2.44 -5.76
C THR A 6 24.24 3.18 -4.93
N GLU A 7 24.22 2.90 -3.62
CA GLU A 7 23.31 3.56 -2.68
C GLU A 7 23.44 5.10 -2.73
N SER A 8 24.68 5.60 -2.78
CA SER A 8 24.94 7.04 -2.82
C SER A 8 24.42 7.70 -4.10
N ASP A 9 24.46 7.00 -5.24
CA ASP A 9 23.90 7.53 -6.48
C ASP A 9 22.37 7.66 -6.40
N ILE A 10 21.69 6.74 -5.72
CA ILE A 10 20.24 6.77 -5.53
C ILE A 10 19.83 7.90 -4.58
N ASP A 11 20.61 8.14 -3.52
CA ASP A 11 20.37 9.25 -2.58
C ASP A 11 20.54 10.61 -3.28
N ASP A 12 21.55 10.75 -4.14
CA ASP A 12 21.78 11.97 -4.94
C ASP A 12 20.65 12.20 -5.97
N LEU A 13 20.16 11.14 -6.60
CA LEU A 13 19.00 11.20 -7.49
C LEU A 13 17.73 11.64 -6.75
N ALA A 14 17.50 11.10 -5.55
CA ALA A 14 16.37 11.50 -4.72
C ALA A 14 16.49 12.96 -4.26
N ALA A 15 17.69 13.39 -3.85
CA ALA A 15 17.98 14.77 -3.46
C ALA A 15 17.75 15.75 -4.62
N SER A 16 18.03 15.30 -5.85
CA SER A 16 17.74 16.03 -7.08
C SER A 16 16.24 16.05 -7.44
N GLY A 17 15.40 15.31 -6.71
CA GLY A 17 13.95 15.20 -6.93
C GLY A 17 13.55 14.18 -8.00
N VAL A 18 14.47 13.31 -8.41
CA VAL A 18 14.19 12.24 -9.38
C VAL A 18 13.43 11.12 -8.67
N GLN A 19 12.20 10.85 -9.10
CA GLN A 19 11.34 9.81 -8.53
C GLN A 19 11.23 8.56 -9.43
N GLN A 20 11.86 8.56 -10.59
CA GLN A 20 11.83 7.44 -11.53
C GLN A 20 13.22 7.20 -12.11
N LEU A 21 13.65 5.94 -12.09
CA LEU A 21 14.91 5.50 -12.66
C LEU A 21 14.68 4.37 -13.65
N GLU A 22 15.08 4.56 -14.91
CA GLU A 22 14.99 3.52 -15.93
C GLU A 22 16.13 2.51 -15.80
N VAL A 23 15.79 1.28 -15.45
CA VAL A 23 16.73 0.17 -15.29
C VAL A 23 16.71 -0.70 -16.53
N GLY A 24 17.49 -0.31 -17.54
CA GLY A 24 17.65 -1.05 -18.79
C GLY A 24 18.75 -2.13 -18.75
N GLN A 25 18.97 -2.81 -19.88
CA GLN A 25 20.00 -3.87 -20.02
C GLN A 25 21.45 -3.38 -19.78
N GLY A 26 21.67 -2.06 -19.83
CA GLY A 26 22.94 -1.41 -19.55
C GLY A 26 23.12 -0.96 -18.11
N VAL A 27 22.10 -1.09 -17.26
CA VAL A 27 22.08 -0.53 -15.91
C VAL A 27 22.07 -1.64 -14.88
N VAL A 28 22.96 -1.56 -13.90
CA VAL A 28 23.03 -2.52 -12.80
C VAL A 28 22.95 -1.76 -11.49
N LEU A 29 22.04 -2.19 -10.63
CA LEU A 29 21.94 -1.70 -9.26
C LEU A 29 22.51 -2.74 -8.32
N THR A 30 23.23 -2.27 -7.30
CA THR A 30 23.53 -3.11 -6.14
C THR A 30 22.25 -3.37 -5.33
N ASP A 31 22.28 -4.37 -4.45
CA ASP A 31 21.14 -4.71 -3.60
C ASP A 31 20.76 -3.52 -2.68
N ALA A 32 21.77 -2.89 -2.08
CA ALA A 32 21.61 -1.67 -1.27
C ALA A 32 21.00 -0.50 -2.06
N ALA A 33 21.40 -0.31 -3.32
CA ALA A 33 20.82 0.73 -4.17
C ALA A 33 19.34 0.50 -4.45
N ARG A 34 18.93 -0.77 -4.64
CA ARG A 34 17.52 -1.12 -4.85
C ARG A 34 16.69 -0.84 -3.60
N GLU A 35 17.15 -1.31 -2.43
CA GLU A 35 16.46 -1.10 -1.17
C GLU A 35 16.30 0.40 -0.88
N ARG A 36 17.38 1.16 -1.08
CA ARG A 36 17.36 2.63 -0.92
C ARG A 36 16.39 3.32 -1.87
N ALA A 37 16.29 2.85 -3.12
CA ALA A 37 15.32 3.38 -4.07
C ALA A 37 13.88 3.14 -3.60
N GLU A 38 13.59 1.97 -3.02
CA GLU A 38 12.27 1.65 -2.47
C GLU A 38 11.95 2.50 -1.23
N GLU A 39 12.91 2.72 -0.33
CA GLU A 39 12.75 3.59 0.86
C GLU A 39 12.46 5.04 0.48
N LEU A 40 13.14 5.55 -0.54
CA LEU A 40 12.99 6.93 -1.03
C LEU A 40 11.79 7.09 -1.98
N GLY A 41 11.14 6.00 -2.35
CA GLY A 41 9.99 6.01 -3.26
C GLY A 41 10.36 6.21 -4.73
N ILE A 42 11.60 5.92 -5.12
CA ILE A 42 12.04 5.94 -6.51
C ILE A 42 11.50 4.70 -7.23
N VAL A 43 10.73 4.92 -8.28
CA VAL A 43 10.15 3.86 -9.09
C VAL A 43 11.16 3.39 -10.14
N LEU A 44 11.56 2.12 -10.03
CA LEU A 44 12.46 1.47 -10.97
C LEU A 44 11.66 0.96 -12.17
N VAL A 45 11.85 1.57 -13.34
CA VAL A 45 11.13 1.24 -14.57
C VAL A 45 12.02 0.40 -15.47
N ILE A 46 11.63 -0.84 -15.76
CA ILE A 46 12.40 -1.72 -16.64
C ILE A 46 11.78 -1.66 -18.05
N PRO A 47 12.44 -1.04 -19.04
CA PRO A 47 11.87 -0.92 -20.38
C PRO A 47 11.72 -2.31 -21.01
N GLY A 48 10.48 -2.65 -21.40
CA GLY A 48 10.15 -3.94 -22.01
C GLY A 48 9.68 -5.02 -21.03
N SER A 49 9.83 -4.81 -19.71
CA SER A 49 9.11 -5.60 -18.73
C SER A 49 7.78 -4.91 -18.46
N ALA A 50 6.69 -5.46 -18.98
CA ALA A 50 5.36 -5.07 -18.50
C ALA A 50 5.35 -5.17 -16.97
N PRO A 51 4.82 -4.16 -16.24
CA PRO A 51 4.74 -4.26 -14.79
C PRO A 51 3.81 -5.43 -14.49
N THR A 52 4.39 -6.57 -14.11
CA THR A 52 3.63 -7.63 -13.44
C THR A 52 3.24 -7.01 -12.11
N ALA A 53 2.09 -6.34 -12.10
CA ALA A 53 1.41 -5.92 -10.90
C ALA A 53 1.49 -7.09 -9.93
N LYS A 54 1.97 -6.81 -8.70
CA LYS A 54 1.98 -7.75 -7.59
C LYS A 54 0.64 -8.51 -7.55
N ALA A 55 0.63 -9.73 -8.09
CA ALA A 55 -0.37 -10.73 -7.78
C ALA A 55 0.30 -11.66 -6.78
N ALA A 56 0.20 -11.28 -5.52
CA ALA A 56 0.21 -12.26 -4.45
C ALA A 56 -0.92 -13.25 -4.73
N ALA A 57 -0.59 -14.45 -5.17
CA ALA A 57 -1.49 -15.58 -5.16
C ALA A 57 -0.66 -16.84 -4.95
N ILE A 58 -0.48 -17.13 -3.67
CA ILE A 58 -0.31 -18.47 -3.09
C ILE A 58 -0.85 -19.58 -4.01
N ALA A 59 0.01 -20.56 -4.29
CA ALA A 59 -0.37 -21.79 -4.96
C ALA A 59 -1.39 -22.57 -4.11
N ALA A 60 -2.61 -22.73 -4.63
CA ALA A 60 -3.52 -23.79 -4.22
C ALA A 60 -4.22 -24.32 -5.49
N PRO A 61 -4.19 -25.65 -5.76
CA PRO A 61 -4.90 -26.21 -6.89
C PRO A 61 -6.37 -26.34 -6.49
N VAL A 62 -7.21 -25.37 -6.86
CA VAL A 62 -8.66 -25.52 -6.73
C VAL A 62 -9.20 -26.22 -7.96
N LEU A 63 -9.53 -27.49 -7.75
CA LEU A 63 -10.31 -28.34 -8.61
C LEU A 63 -11.64 -27.65 -8.99
N SER A 64 -11.96 -27.69 -10.27
CA SER A 64 -13.18 -27.25 -10.95
C SER A 64 -14.48 -27.26 -10.13
N ALA A 65 -15.24 -26.15 -10.17
CA ALA A 65 -16.71 -26.17 -10.26
C ALA A 65 -17.32 -24.76 -10.47
N ILE A 66 -17.85 -24.53 -11.68
CA ILE A 66 -19.07 -23.78 -12.06
C ILE A 66 -19.21 -22.29 -11.66
N PRO A 67 -19.34 -21.35 -12.62
CA PRO A 67 -19.77 -19.98 -12.34
C PRO A 67 -21.31 -19.85 -12.40
N PRO A 68 -21.96 -19.20 -11.42
CA PRO A 68 -23.22 -18.55 -11.68
C PRO A 68 -23.01 -17.05 -11.90
N SER A 69 -23.44 -16.65 -13.09
CA SER A 69 -23.72 -15.31 -13.58
C SER A 69 -24.25 -14.32 -12.54
N ARG A 70 -23.75 -13.09 -12.64
CA ARG A 70 -24.31 -11.82 -12.13
C ARG A 70 -25.83 -11.67 -12.40
N PRO A 71 -26.49 -10.57 -11.97
CA PRO A 71 -26.53 -9.88 -10.69
C PRO A 71 -27.99 -9.68 -10.22
N GLN A 72 -28.26 -9.71 -8.92
CA GLN A 72 -29.50 -9.17 -8.33
C GLN A 72 -29.04 -8.26 -7.19
N GLY A 73 -29.30 -6.95 -7.25
CA GLY A 73 -30.63 -6.38 -7.27
C GLY A 73 -30.85 -5.82 -5.86
N CYS A 74 -31.07 -4.51 -5.78
CA CYS A 74 -31.23 -3.72 -4.56
C CYS A 74 -31.91 -4.48 -3.40
N GLN A 75 -31.17 -4.87 -2.37
CA GLN A 75 -31.74 -5.15 -1.06
C GLN A 75 -31.56 -3.90 -0.20
N HIS A 76 -32.49 -2.97 -0.41
CA HIS A 76 -32.88 -2.00 0.60
C HIS A 76 -33.63 -2.80 1.66
N GLU A 77 -33.01 -3.06 2.81
CA GLU A 77 -33.73 -3.60 3.96
C GLU A 77 -34.18 -2.44 4.87
N PRO A 78 -35.34 -2.61 5.52
CA PRO A 78 -36.21 -1.50 5.88
C PRO A 78 -35.67 -0.71 7.06
N PHE A 79 -35.94 0.60 7.01
CA PHE A 79 -35.88 1.52 8.12
C PHE A 79 -36.54 0.94 9.38
N ASP A 80 -35.73 0.57 10.37
CA ASP A 80 -36.17 0.58 11.77
C ASP A 80 -35.76 1.92 12.39
N LEU A 81 -36.69 2.86 12.27
CA LEU A 81 -36.71 4.11 13.00
C LEU A 81 -36.87 3.82 14.49
N LYS A 82 -35.76 3.84 15.23
CA LYS A 82 -35.78 4.15 16.65
C LYS A 82 -34.94 5.40 16.90
N SER A 83 -35.65 6.52 16.81
CA SER A 83 -35.19 7.88 17.07
C SER A 83 -34.65 8.03 18.49
N ASN A 84 -33.49 8.66 18.65
CA ASN A 84 -33.48 10.00 19.24
C ASN A 84 -32.25 10.80 18.80
N PRO A 85 -32.41 12.09 18.43
CA PRO A 85 -31.36 12.90 17.83
C PRO A 85 -30.72 13.83 18.87
N VAL A 86 -29.43 13.64 19.13
CA VAL A 86 -28.59 14.69 19.73
C VAL A 86 -27.22 14.60 19.09
N GLU A 87 -26.77 15.76 18.59
CA GLU A 87 -25.39 16.12 18.22
C GLU A 87 -24.75 15.30 17.08
N ALA A 88 -24.70 15.86 15.87
CA ALA A 88 -23.73 16.87 15.47
C ALA A 88 -22.27 16.43 15.69
N ALA A 89 -21.56 16.35 14.57
CA ALA A 89 -20.14 16.62 14.45
C ALA A 89 -19.19 15.66 15.19
N ARG A 90 -18.76 14.62 14.48
CA ARG A 90 -17.40 14.49 13.93
C ARG A 90 -17.19 13.02 13.57
N SER A 91 -16.84 12.78 12.31
CA SER A 91 -16.36 11.49 11.85
C SER A 91 -14.98 11.18 12.46
N GLY A 92 -14.96 10.91 13.76
CA GLY A 92 -13.88 10.18 14.42
C GLY A 92 -14.31 8.72 14.44
N GLY A 93 -13.82 7.92 13.48
CA GLY A 93 -14.14 6.50 13.44
C GLY A 93 -13.74 5.81 14.75
N PRO A 94 -14.41 4.71 15.13
CA PRO A 94 -14.20 4.00 16.40
C PRO A 94 -12.75 3.52 16.62
N VAL A 95 -11.96 3.47 15.54
CA VAL A 95 -10.53 3.15 15.54
C VAL A 95 -9.66 4.26 16.15
N VAL A 96 -10.02 5.53 15.98
CA VAL A 96 -9.24 6.65 16.52
C VAL A 96 -9.40 6.71 18.04
N ASP A 97 -10.62 6.51 18.53
CA ASP A 97 -10.92 6.50 19.96
C ASP A 97 -10.20 5.36 20.68
N GLN A 98 -10.20 4.16 20.08
CA GLN A 98 -9.42 3.00 20.55
C GLN A 98 -7.91 3.27 20.59
N LEU A 99 -7.37 4.01 19.62
CA LEU A 99 -5.94 4.35 19.59
C LEU A 99 -5.55 5.34 20.71
N VAL A 100 -6.40 6.34 20.95
CA VAL A 100 -6.19 7.36 21.99
C VAL A 100 -6.27 6.73 23.39
N GLU A 101 -7.19 5.79 23.60
CA GLU A 101 -7.30 5.03 24.85
C GLU A 101 -6.06 4.15 25.09
N ALA A 102 -5.60 3.42 24.07
CA ALA A 102 -4.43 2.55 24.18
C ALA A 102 -3.14 3.31 24.54
N VAL A 103 -2.90 4.47 23.92
CA VAL A 103 -1.72 5.30 24.20
C VAL A 103 -1.78 5.90 25.61
N SER A 104 -2.97 6.31 26.05
CA SER A 104 -3.17 6.85 27.40
C SER A 104 -2.94 5.78 28.48
N ALA A 105 -3.36 4.54 28.23
CA ALA A 105 -3.14 3.40 29.13
C ALA A 105 -1.66 3.03 29.27
N LEU A 106 -0.86 3.20 28.21
CA LEU A 106 0.58 2.95 28.26
C LEU A 106 1.31 3.99 29.13
N LYS A 107 0.93 5.27 29.01
CA LYS A 107 1.55 6.37 29.76
C LYS A 107 1.25 6.31 31.27
N LYS A 108 0.11 5.72 31.68
CA LYS A 108 -0.26 5.55 33.09
C LYS A 108 0.49 4.39 33.79
N ARG A 109 1.08 3.46 33.04
CA ARG A 109 1.82 2.30 33.58
C ARG A 109 3.32 2.52 33.75
N GLY A 110 3.84 3.68 33.34
CA GLY A 110 5.28 4.00 33.37
C GLY A 110 5.68 5.08 34.37
N GLY A 111 4.93 5.25 35.47
CA GLY A 111 5.26 6.16 36.57
C GLY A 111 5.42 5.42 37.89
#